data_AF-A0A3R5Z2M0-F1
#
_entry.id   AF-A0A3R5Z2M0-F1
#
_cell.length_a   1.000
_cell.length_b   1.000
_cell.length_c   1.000
_cell.angle_alpha   90.00
_cell.angle_beta   90.00
_cell.angle_gamma   90.00
#
_symmetry.space_group_name_H-M   'P 1'
#
loop_
_entity.id
_entity.type
_entity.pdbx_description
1 polymer ?
#
loop_
_entity_poly.entity_id
_entity_poly.type
_entity_poly.pdbx_seq_one_letter_code
_entity_poly.pdbx_strand_id
1 'polypeptide(L)'
;HWLNWTGNYTGGSGGDQTVDTKKFTFTMPAGDVTMTANAEANRYTIHFDPNGGAGHIDDIETTYDTDVTLPDVWNADGTAAYVKYTLDGQNVTDGVISGAIPKAMMAGYEEEDAESEETGIEDTETKDDENSDIEDEDTGKDGNDAELDEIEEDKKAEAPKKKVYASIFMGWALEDGKDTFIPKWKAGDIVQNLVAEDGGEITLYAVWDDCPWIQAQDLYYTLEQAQSGFITEEEILRHATATDREDGSPILPGTNPAPSDPEVFTSFTIPDYQESEFTNLQHDFATSENLTVVDHTGNTYVKQIMVYVVDTTPVVEKPEGKTRFISEKYFKLDHEHGGLEENSIWMTNPEYRAALQRAFDNLKNDTPEDEFLIPHETILEMKQYIQDHGIGNSKEPDALTEFYNRFMAPNKVR
;
A
#
# COMPACT_ATOMS: atom_id res chain seq x y z
N HIS A 1 -42.44 4.74 39.53
CA HIS A 1 -41.61 4.63 40.75
C HIS A 1 -41.76 5.96 41.48
N TRP A 2 -42.04 5.94 42.79
CA TRP A 2 -42.53 7.15 43.49
C TRP A 2 -41.98 7.26 44.91
N LEU A 3 -41.51 8.45 45.27
CA LEU A 3 -41.10 8.88 46.60
C LEU A 3 -42.18 9.71 47.30
N ASN A 4 -41.95 10.04 48.57
CA ASN A 4 -42.79 10.93 49.38
C ASN A 4 -44.28 10.56 49.34
N TRP A 5 -44.56 9.25 49.33
CA TRP A 5 -45.92 8.75 49.29
C TRP A 5 -46.63 9.10 50.60
N THR A 6 -47.75 9.80 50.52
CA THR A 6 -48.62 10.08 51.67
C THR A 6 -50.05 9.74 51.30
N GLY A 7 -50.76 9.09 52.20
CA GLY A 7 -52.19 8.79 52.07
C GLY A 7 -52.98 9.49 53.17
N ASN A 8 -54.07 10.15 52.81
CA ASN A 8 -55.05 10.66 53.77
C ASN A 8 -56.42 10.07 53.43
N TYR A 9 -57.20 9.73 54.46
CA TYR A 9 -58.62 9.42 54.26
C TYR A 9 -59.47 10.20 55.26
N THR A 10 -60.64 10.63 54.78
CA THR A 10 -61.61 11.42 55.53
C THR A 10 -62.97 10.74 55.39
N GLY A 11 -63.53 10.23 56.50
CA GLY A 11 -64.83 9.58 56.56
C GLY A 11 -64.88 8.31 57.44
N GLY A 12 -66.01 8.09 58.12
CA GLY A 12 -66.24 7.00 59.10
C GLY A 12 -66.13 7.46 60.57
N SER A 13 -66.50 6.58 61.53
CA SER A 13 -66.60 6.89 62.98
C SER A 13 -65.26 7.24 63.69
N GLY A 14 -64.15 7.39 62.96
CA GLY A 14 -62.79 7.49 63.51
C GLY A 14 -62.03 8.81 63.29
N GLY A 15 -62.56 9.76 62.51
CA GLY A 15 -61.86 11.02 62.17
C GLY A 15 -60.77 10.88 61.11
N ASP A 16 -60.10 11.99 60.75
CA ASP A 16 -59.00 12.02 59.78
C ASP A 16 -57.81 11.18 60.26
N GLN A 17 -57.27 10.34 59.37
CA GLN A 17 -56.01 9.64 59.64
C GLN A 17 -55.07 9.74 58.44
N THR A 18 -53.80 10.03 58.74
CA THR A 18 -52.69 9.95 57.81
C THR A 18 -52.12 8.53 57.82
N VAL A 19 -52.00 7.93 56.65
CA VAL A 19 -51.46 6.59 56.44
C VAL A 19 -50.16 6.74 55.66
N ASP A 20 -49.07 6.18 56.20
CA ASP A 20 -47.72 6.22 55.61
C ASP A 20 -47.38 4.91 54.87
N THR A 21 -48.40 4.13 54.49
CA THR A 21 -48.23 2.88 53.74
C THR A 21 -49.21 2.82 52.60
N LYS A 22 -48.79 2.28 51.44
CA LYS A 22 -49.59 2.09 50.21
C LYS A 22 -50.81 1.15 50.38
N LYS A 23 -51.18 0.80 51.62
CA LYS A 23 -52.28 -0.09 51.97
C LYS A 23 -53.24 0.61 52.94
N PHE A 24 -54.48 0.75 52.51
CA PHE A 24 -55.56 1.22 53.36
C PHE A 24 -56.39 0.02 53.85
N THR A 25 -56.70 -0.01 55.14
CA THR A 25 -57.59 -1.01 55.72
C THR A 25 -58.64 -0.30 56.55
N PHE A 26 -59.91 -0.52 56.23
CA PHE A 26 -61.04 0.02 57.01
C PHE A 26 -62.14 -1.03 57.12
N THR A 27 -62.95 -0.92 58.18
CA THR A 27 -64.15 -1.73 58.38
C THR A 27 -65.32 -1.07 57.67
N MET A 28 -66.19 -1.85 57.01
CA MET A 28 -67.32 -1.38 56.20
C MET A 28 -68.02 -0.16 56.84
N PRO A 29 -67.85 1.06 56.28
CA PRO A 29 -68.25 2.29 56.95
C PRO A 29 -69.75 2.54 56.81
N ALA A 30 -70.32 3.30 57.74
CA ALA A 30 -71.73 3.71 57.71
C ALA A 30 -72.02 4.90 56.75
N GLY A 31 -71.00 5.43 56.08
CA GLY A 31 -71.08 6.57 55.15
C GLY A 31 -69.90 6.64 54.19
N ASP A 32 -69.90 7.62 53.30
CA ASP A 32 -68.90 7.79 52.24
C ASP A 32 -67.50 8.07 52.80
N VAL A 33 -66.48 7.54 52.12
CA VAL A 33 -65.05 7.74 52.44
C VAL A 33 -64.39 8.44 51.26
N THR A 34 -63.66 9.52 51.53
CA THR A 34 -62.79 10.17 50.54
C THR A 34 -61.34 9.81 50.85
N MET A 35 -60.59 9.42 49.82
CA MET A 35 -59.18 9.06 49.94
C MET A 35 -58.35 9.93 49.00
N THR A 36 -57.25 10.47 49.50
CA THR A 36 -56.28 11.24 48.72
C THR A 36 -54.91 10.61 48.91
N ALA A 37 -54.18 10.39 47.81
CA ALA A 37 -52.78 9.98 47.85
C ALA A 37 -51.94 11.02 47.12
N ASN A 38 -50.79 11.37 47.69
CA ASN A 38 -49.77 12.20 47.06
C ASN A 38 -48.49 11.39 46.94
N ALA A 39 -47.74 11.56 45.86
CA ALA A 39 -46.43 10.99 45.68
C ALA A 39 -45.63 11.84 44.69
N GLU A 40 -44.31 11.75 44.75
CA GLU A 40 -43.38 12.44 43.86
C GLU A 40 -42.70 11.44 42.94
N ALA A 41 -42.59 11.75 41.65
CA ALA A 41 -41.91 10.87 40.69
C ALA A 41 -40.41 10.86 40.99
N ASN A 42 -39.77 9.69 40.86
CA ASN A 42 -38.31 9.60 40.95
C ASN A 42 -37.65 10.42 39.83
N ARG A 43 -36.50 11.01 40.11
CA ARG A 43 -35.65 11.70 39.13
C ARG A 43 -34.42 10.88 38.80
N TYR A 44 -33.90 11.00 37.58
CA TYR A 44 -32.65 10.38 37.17
C TYR A 44 -31.94 11.22 36.10
N THR A 45 -30.64 10.98 35.95
CA THR A 45 -29.77 11.68 34.99
C THR A 45 -29.24 10.70 33.94
N ILE A 46 -29.28 11.11 32.68
CA ILE A 46 -28.70 10.40 31.54
C ILE A 46 -27.43 11.14 31.11
N HIS A 47 -26.30 10.46 31.21
CA HIS A 47 -25.00 10.89 30.70
C HIS A 47 -24.76 10.33 29.30
N PHE A 48 -23.99 11.06 28.48
CA PHE A 48 -23.62 10.63 27.14
C PHE A 48 -22.11 10.53 27.01
N ASP A 49 -21.61 9.35 26.66
CA ASP A 49 -20.19 9.10 26.42
C ASP A 49 -19.93 9.00 24.90
N PRO A 50 -18.97 9.78 24.36
CA PRO A 50 -18.64 9.72 22.93
C PRO A 50 -17.95 8.42 22.51
N ASN A 51 -17.57 7.56 23.46
CA ASN A 51 -17.05 6.22 23.27
C ASN A 51 -15.89 6.13 22.26
N GLY A 52 -14.80 6.84 22.60
CA GLY A 52 -13.63 6.98 21.73
C GLY A 52 -13.74 8.10 20.69
N GLY A 53 -14.93 8.69 20.51
CA GLY A 53 -15.06 10.01 19.89
C GLY A 53 -14.65 11.15 20.84
N ALA A 54 -14.79 12.37 20.36
CA ALA A 54 -14.54 13.59 21.11
C ALA A 54 -15.64 14.62 20.87
N GLY A 55 -15.84 15.50 21.86
CA GLY A 55 -16.85 16.54 21.86
C GLY A 55 -17.67 16.53 23.17
N HIS A 56 -18.88 17.09 23.14
CA HIS A 56 -19.75 17.11 24.32
C HIS A 56 -21.23 17.11 23.94
N ILE A 57 -22.03 16.32 24.65
CA ILE A 57 -23.49 16.39 24.68
C ILE A 57 -23.88 16.58 26.15
N ASP A 58 -24.76 17.55 26.41
CA ASP A 58 -25.23 17.86 27.76
C ASP A 58 -26.03 16.68 28.35
N ASP A 59 -25.88 16.47 29.65
CA ASP A 59 -26.67 15.49 30.39
C ASP A 59 -28.17 15.84 30.37
N ILE A 60 -29.02 14.80 30.34
CA ILE A 60 -30.47 14.98 30.45
C ILE A 60 -30.92 14.57 31.84
N GLU A 61 -31.34 15.55 32.64
CA GLU A 61 -32.11 15.31 33.86
C GLU A 61 -33.59 15.11 33.52
N THR A 62 -34.19 14.02 34.01
CA THR A 62 -35.60 13.72 33.73
C THR A 62 -36.30 13.08 34.93
N THR A 63 -37.63 12.99 34.84
CA THR A 63 -38.51 12.33 35.82
C THR A 63 -39.05 11.02 35.27
N TYR A 64 -39.28 10.08 36.18
CA TYR A 64 -39.95 8.82 35.87
C TYR A 64 -41.30 9.07 35.17
N ASP A 65 -41.65 8.22 34.21
CA ASP A 65 -42.82 8.31 33.31
C ASP A 65 -42.86 9.55 32.40
N THR A 66 -41.70 10.16 32.11
CA THR A 66 -41.56 11.26 31.13
C THR A 66 -40.82 10.76 29.88
N ASP A 67 -41.36 11.07 28.71
CA ASP A 67 -40.71 10.84 27.42
C ASP A 67 -39.40 11.64 27.30
N VAL A 68 -38.31 10.97 26.97
CA VAL A 68 -37.03 11.59 26.64
C VAL A 68 -36.65 11.23 25.21
N THR A 69 -36.45 12.24 24.37
CA THR A 69 -35.90 12.07 23.03
C THR A 69 -34.38 12.01 23.10
N LEU A 70 -33.77 10.96 22.57
CA LEU A 70 -32.31 10.82 22.54
C LEU A 70 -31.68 11.78 21.52
N PRO A 71 -30.56 12.43 21.86
CA PRO A 71 -29.90 13.40 20.99
C PRO A 71 -29.24 12.72 19.78
N ASP A 72 -29.05 13.52 18.73
CA ASP A 72 -28.14 13.22 17.63
C ASP A 72 -26.72 13.70 18.00
N VAL A 73 -25.70 13.22 17.28
CA VAL A 73 -24.32 13.72 17.40
C VAL A 73 -24.08 14.98 16.57
N TRP A 74 -25.09 15.46 15.87
CA TRP A 74 -25.09 16.73 15.16
C TRP A 74 -25.98 17.74 15.87
N ASN A 75 -25.44 18.93 16.11
CA ASN A 75 -26.20 20.06 16.61
C ASN A 75 -27.13 20.61 15.54
N ALA A 76 -28.19 21.31 15.95
CA ALA A 76 -29.14 21.93 15.04
C ALA A 76 -28.53 23.01 14.12
N ASP A 77 -27.36 23.55 14.47
CA ASP A 77 -26.59 24.49 13.66
C ASP A 77 -25.68 23.82 12.63
N GLY A 78 -25.68 22.48 12.57
CA GLY A 78 -24.85 21.67 11.67
C GLY A 78 -23.43 21.41 12.18
N THR A 79 -23.07 21.88 13.38
CA THR A 79 -21.80 21.50 14.01
C THR A 79 -21.90 20.10 14.62
N ALA A 80 -20.81 19.36 14.62
CA ALA A 80 -20.78 18.06 15.28
C ALA A 80 -20.66 18.25 16.80
N ALA A 81 -21.58 17.67 17.56
CA ALA A 81 -21.52 17.55 19.01
C ALA A 81 -20.51 16.47 19.42
N TYR A 82 -20.49 15.35 18.69
CA TYR A 82 -19.45 14.32 18.76
C TYR A 82 -18.85 14.04 17.40
N VAL A 83 -17.53 13.80 17.36
CA VAL A 83 -16.79 13.37 16.19
C VAL A 83 -15.89 12.19 16.54
N LYS A 84 -15.67 11.28 15.59
CA LYS A 84 -14.69 10.21 15.70
C LYS A 84 -14.02 10.01 14.34
N TYR A 85 -12.71 9.81 14.36
CA TYR A 85 -11.91 9.66 13.15
C TYR A 85 -11.02 8.43 13.23
N THR A 86 -10.91 7.72 12.10
CA THR A 86 -10.03 6.55 11.96
C THR A 86 -9.06 6.71 10.80
N LEU A 87 -7.87 6.11 10.97
CA LEU A 87 -6.84 6.00 9.95
C LEU A 87 -6.25 4.60 10.02
N ASP A 88 -6.33 3.83 8.93
CA ASP A 88 -5.84 2.45 8.85
C ASP A 88 -6.33 1.59 10.04
N GLY A 89 -7.62 1.71 10.39
CA GLY A 89 -8.25 0.97 11.50
C GLY A 89 -7.93 1.46 12.90
N GLN A 90 -7.13 2.53 13.05
CA GLN A 90 -6.81 3.11 14.35
C GLN A 90 -7.63 4.37 14.62
N ASN A 91 -8.11 4.52 15.85
CA ASN A 91 -8.72 5.77 16.30
C ASN A 91 -7.64 6.87 16.40
N VAL A 92 -7.83 7.94 15.64
CA VAL A 92 -6.90 9.08 15.55
C VAL A 92 -7.56 10.41 15.90
N THR A 93 -8.72 10.36 16.58
CA THR A 93 -9.57 11.52 16.86
C THR A 93 -8.81 12.67 17.52
N ASP A 94 -8.04 12.40 18.56
CA ASP A 94 -7.22 13.40 19.26
C ASP A 94 -6.15 14.04 18.35
N GLY A 95 -5.56 13.24 17.46
CA GLY A 95 -4.55 13.70 16.50
C GLY A 95 -5.13 14.68 15.48
N VAL A 96 -6.35 14.41 15.01
CA VAL A 96 -7.07 15.31 14.09
C VAL A 96 -7.49 16.60 14.82
N ILE A 97 -8.06 16.51 16.02
CA ILE A 97 -8.55 17.68 16.77
C ILE A 97 -7.41 18.59 17.22
N SER A 98 -6.27 18.01 17.64
CA SER A 98 -5.08 18.78 18.01
C SER A 98 -4.36 19.40 16.81
N GLY A 99 -4.71 19.01 15.58
CA GLY A 99 -4.03 19.40 14.36
C GLY A 99 -2.70 18.69 14.12
N ALA A 100 -2.36 17.67 14.93
CA ALA A 100 -1.19 16.83 14.71
C ALA A 100 -1.31 15.99 13.42
N ILE A 101 -2.54 15.67 13.01
CA ILE A 101 -2.86 15.09 11.71
C ILE A 101 -3.50 16.18 10.84
N PRO A 102 -2.88 16.54 9.71
CA PRO A 102 -3.39 17.59 8.83
C PRO A 102 -4.78 17.27 8.27
N LYS A 103 -5.65 18.28 8.17
CA LYS A 103 -6.98 18.13 7.54
C LYS A 103 -6.92 17.71 6.08
N ALA A 104 -5.84 18.02 5.35
CA ALA A 104 -5.61 17.55 3.99
C ALA A 104 -5.51 16.01 3.88
N MET A 105 -5.33 15.29 4.99
CA MET A 105 -5.44 13.82 5.02
C MET A 105 -6.89 13.34 5.11
N MET A 106 -7.87 14.20 5.41
CA MET A 106 -9.27 13.80 5.53
C MET A 106 -9.84 13.47 4.15
N ALA A 107 -10.53 12.33 4.03
CA ALA A 107 -11.21 11.98 2.79
C ALA A 107 -12.25 13.05 2.42
N GLY A 108 -12.22 13.53 1.17
CA GLY A 108 -13.13 14.57 0.68
C GLY A 108 -12.76 16.02 1.05
N TYR A 109 -11.59 16.26 1.64
CA TYR A 109 -11.07 17.61 1.87
C TYR A 109 -10.32 18.10 0.62
N GLU A 110 -11.05 18.71 -0.33
CA GLU A 110 -10.43 19.56 -1.35
C GLU A 110 -10.18 20.93 -0.70
N GLU A 111 -8.93 21.33 -0.53
CA GLU A 111 -8.64 22.73 -0.26
C GLU A 111 -9.09 23.52 -1.49
N GLU A 112 -10.08 24.41 -1.35
CA GLU A 112 -10.27 25.46 -2.35
C GLU A 112 -8.95 26.23 -2.43
N ASP A 113 -8.24 26.07 -3.55
CA ASP A 113 -6.98 26.75 -3.83
C ASP A 113 -7.15 28.24 -3.52
N ALA A 114 -6.59 28.67 -2.39
CA ALA A 114 -6.39 30.07 -2.11
C ALA A 114 -5.28 30.54 -3.05
N GLU A 115 -5.68 30.93 -4.27
CA GLU A 115 -4.95 31.80 -5.19
C GLU A 115 -4.36 32.97 -4.38
N SER A 116 -3.10 32.83 -3.97
CA SER A 116 -2.28 33.97 -3.63
C SER A 116 -1.69 34.48 -4.94
N GLU A 117 -2.43 35.36 -5.59
CA GLU A 117 -1.85 36.40 -6.44
C GLU A 117 -0.71 37.06 -5.63
N GLU A 118 0.54 36.86 -6.04
CA GLU A 118 1.47 37.99 -6.02
C GLU A 118 2.08 38.19 -7.39
N THR A 119 1.59 39.28 -7.97
CA THR A 119 1.99 40.01 -9.15
C THR A 119 3.42 40.56 -9.04
N GLY A 120 4.14 40.55 -10.16
CA GLY A 120 5.36 41.36 -10.38
C GLY A 120 6.16 40.81 -11.56
N ILE A 121 5.77 41.11 -12.81
CA ILE A 121 6.29 42.23 -13.64
C ILE A 121 7.83 42.24 -13.70
N GLU A 122 8.53 42.29 -14.82
CA GLU A 122 8.33 42.20 -16.28
C GLU A 122 9.77 42.11 -16.86
N ASP A 123 9.88 41.52 -18.04
CA ASP A 123 10.75 41.89 -19.17
C ASP A 123 12.21 42.29 -18.95
N THR A 124 13.10 41.65 -19.73
CA THR A 124 13.63 42.32 -20.94
C THR A 124 14.36 41.34 -21.86
N GLU A 125 14.12 41.56 -23.15
CA GLU A 125 14.73 40.92 -24.32
C GLU A 125 16.26 40.89 -24.30
N THR A 126 16.87 39.92 -25.00
CA THR A 126 17.54 40.22 -26.29
C THR A 126 18.00 38.96 -27.04
N LYS A 127 17.72 39.04 -28.33
CA LYS A 127 18.12 38.33 -29.54
C LYS A 127 19.59 37.90 -29.75
N ASP A 128 19.67 36.86 -30.59
CA ASP A 128 20.57 36.62 -31.74
C ASP A 128 22.04 36.15 -31.57
N ASP A 129 22.43 35.42 -32.62
CA ASP A 129 23.76 34.97 -33.08
C ASP A 129 24.27 33.61 -32.50
N GLU A 130 24.72 32.62 -33.29
CA GLU A 130 25.20 32.64 -34.67
C GLU A 130 25.23 31.20 -35.25
N ASN A 131 25.09 31.15 -36.57
CA ASN A 131 25.20 30.01 -37.47
C ASN A 131 26.66 29.50 -37.59
N SER A 132 26.87 28.18 -37.70
CA SER A 132 27.91 27.65 -38.60
C SER A 132 27.56 26.27 -39.16
N ASP A 133 27.00 26.27 -40.36
CA ASP A 133 27.07 25.18 -41.35
C ASP A 133 28.53 24.76 -41.61
N ILE A 134 28.80 23.45 -41.58
CA ILE A 134 29.65 22.76 -42.56
C ILE A 134 29.03 21.38 -42.83
N GLU A 135 28.58 21.19 -44.06
CA GLU A 135 28.15 19.94 -44.70
C GLU A 135 29.34 19.02 -45.07
N ASP A 136 28.98 17.84 -45.58
CA ASP A 136 29.73 16.82 -46.32
C ASP A 136 30.32 15.65 -45.53
N GLU A 137 30.20 14.41 -45.95
CA GLU A 137 29.27 13.69 -46.84
C GLU A 137 29.68 12.21 -46.69
N ASP A 138 28.70 11.32 -46.77
CA ASP A 138 28.80 9.96 -47.31
C ASP A 138 29.81 8.93 -46.73
N THR A 139 29.29 7.87 -46.10
CA THR A 139 29.40 6.51 -46.67
C THR A 139 28.31 5.60 -46.09
N GLY A 140 27.47 5.05 -46.97
CA GLY A 140 26.31 4.25 -46.60
C GLY A 140 26.55 2.82 -46.10
N LYS A 141 25.46 2.33 -45.47
CA LYS A 141 24.77 1.04 -45.70
C LYS A 141 25.28 -0.22 -44.98
N ASP A 142 24.57 -0.59 -43.92
CA ASP A 142 23.91 -1.90 -43.68
C ASP A 142 22.97 -1.67 -42.48
N GLY A 143 21.66 -1.95 -42.47
CA GLY A 143 21.00 -3.17 -42.93
C GLY A 143 20.63 -4.00 -41.70
N ASN A 144 19.45 -3.72 -41.11
CA ASN A 144 18.83 -4.40 -39.97
C ASN A 144 19.57 -4.36 -38.62
N ASP A 145 19.06 -3.53 -37.70
CA ASP A 145 18.75 -4.03 -36.38
C ASP A 145 17.42 -3.42 -35.90
N ALA A 146 16.70 -4.23 -35.14
CA ALA A 146 15.26 -4.23 -35.02
C ALA A 146 14.66 -2.97 -34.36
N GLU A 147 13.39 -2.73 -34.71
CA GLU A 147 12.42 -2.14 -33.79
C GLU A 147 12.55 -2.75 -32.39
N LEU A 148 12.42 -1.88 -31.39
CA LEU A 148 11.88 -2.06 -30.04
C LEU A 148 12.81 -1.36 -29.05
N ASP A 149 12.36 -0.18 -28.61
CA ASP A 149 12.37 0.27 -27.22
C ASP A 149 11.71 1.65 -27.17
N GLU A 150 10.49 1.77 -27.70
CA GLU A 150 9.53 2.70 -27.10
C GLU A 150 9.04 1.98 -25.85
N ILE A 151 9.71 2.26 -24.74
CA ILE A 151 9.25 1.88 -23.41
C ILE A 151 7.89 2.58 -23.26
N GLU A 152 6.79 1.83 -23.37
CA GLU A 152 5.47 2.36 -23.05
C GLU A 152 5.58 2.96 -21.65
N GLU A 153 5.16 4.22 -21.51
CA GLU A 153 5.16 4.95 -20.25
C GLU A 153 4.33 4.13 -19.24
N ASP A 154 5.02 3.37 -18.38
CA ASP A 154 4.40 2.61 -17.30
C ASP A 154 3.42 3.53 -16.56
N LYS A 155 2.17 3.08 -16.39
CA LYS A 155 1.15 3.79 -15.60
C LYS A 155 1.53 3.76 -14.12
N LYS A 156 2.57 4.50 -13.74
CA LYS A 156 2.91 4.70 -12.34
C LYS A 156 2.00 5.79 -11.78
N ALA A 157 0.83 5.38 -11.30
CA ALA A 157 -0.03 6.25 -10.52
C ALA A 157 0.72 6.76 -9.27
N GLU A 158 0.50 8.02 -8.90
CA GLU A 158 1.07 8.58 -7.67
C GLU A 158 0.55 7.78 -6.47
N ALA A 159 1.46 7.37 -5.59
CA ALA A 159 1.11 6.56 -4.42
C ALA A 159 -0.03 7.25 -3.62
N PRO A 160 -1.08 6.52 -3.22
CA PRO A 160 -2.24 7.11 -2.58
C PRO A 160 -1.81 7.69 -1.24
N LYS A 161 -2.05 8.99 -1.08
CA LYS A 161 -1.89 9.66 0.22
C LYS A 161 -2.80 8.97 1.23
N LYS A 162 -2.26 8.68 2.42
CA LYS A 162 -3.05 8.12 3.53
C LYS A 162 -4.26 9.01 3.79
N LYS A 163 -5.43 8.40 3.94
CA LYS A 163 -6.70 9.08 4.18
C LYS A 163 -7.23 8.77 5.57
N VAL A 164 -7.67 9.81 6.26
CA VAL A 164 -8.43 9.77 7.51
C VAL A 164 -9.91 9.78 7.16
N TYR A 165 -10.69 8.93 7.81
CA TYR A 165 -12.11 8.80 7.59
C TYR A 165 -12.87 9.17 8.86
N ALA A 166 -14.04 9.77 8.71
CA ALA A 166 -14.95 10.01 9.82
C ALA A 166 -15.78 8.74 10.06
N SER A 167 -15.88 8.30 11.32
CA SER A 167 -16.80 7.23 11.70
C SER A 167 -18.24 7.75 11.66
N ILE A 168 -19.19 6.88 11.30
CA ILE A 168 -20.60 7.21 11.25
C ILE A 168 -21.26 6.85 12.57
N PHE A 169 -22.07 7.77 13.12
CA PHE A 169 -22.84 7.49 14.33
C PHE A 169 -24.02 6.58 14.02
N MET A 170 -24.08 5.42 14.68
CA MET A 170 -25.14 4.43 14.49
C MET A 170 -26.27 4.57 15.51
N GLY A 171 -25.94 5.03 16.73
CA GLY A 171 -26.91 5.18 17.82
C GLY A 171 -26.30 5.03 19.22
N TRP A 172 -27.15 4.69 20.19
CA TRP A 172 -26.83 4.63 21.61
C TRP A 172 -26.93 3.20 22.16
N ALA A 173 -26.00 2.85 23.05
CA ALA A 173 -25.98 1.59 23.79
C ALA A 173 -25.82 1.81 25.29
N LEU A 174 -26.15 0.77 26.08
CA LEU A 174 -25.98 0.76 27.54
C LEU A 174 -24.58 0.33 27.98
N GLU A 175 -23.86 -0.35 27.08
CA GLU A 175 -22.51 -0.84 27.29
C GLU A 175 -21.57 -0.03 26.42
N ASP A 176 -20.29 0.01 26.78
CA ASP A 176 -19.26 0.74 26.03
C ASP A 176 -18.99 0.18 24.63
N GLY A 177 -19.70 -0.87 24.22
CA GLY A 177 -19.70 -1.36 22.84
C GLY A 177 -18.35 -1.90 22.38
N LYS A 178 -17.43 -2.24 23.30
CA LYS A 178 -16.15 -2.86 22.92
C LYS A 178 -16.33 -4.19 22.19
N ASP A 179 -17.41 -4.91 22.49
CA ASP A 179 -17.73 -6.23 21.94
C ASP A 179 -19.12 -6.28 21.27
N THR A 180 -19.90 -5.19 21.31
CA THR A 180 -21.24 -5.11 20.69
C THR A 180 -21.41 -3.81 19.92
N PHE A 181 -21.50 -3.94 18.60
CA PHE A 181 -21.56 -2.81 17.66
C PHE A 181 -22.97 -2.53 17.14
N ILE A 182 -23.98 -3.10 17.79
CA ILE A 182 -25.38 -2.90 17.43
C ILE A 182 -25.98 -1.91 18.41
N PRO A 183 -26.40 -0.71 17.96
CA PRO A 183 -27.04 0.26 18.84
C PRO A 183 -28.40 -0.28 19.32
N LYS A 184 -28.73 0.03 20.57
CA LYS A 184 -30.04 -0.31 21.14
C LYS A 184 -31.10 0.72 20.73
N TRP A 185 -30.68 1.96 20.55
CA TRP A 185 -31.55 3.08 20.14
C TRP A 185 -30.85 3.95 19.11
N LYS A 186 -31.62 4.61 18.26
CA LYS A 186 -31.13 5.59 17.28
C LYS A 186 -31.32 7.01 17.80
N ALA A 187 -30.67 7.97 17.14
CA ALA A 187 -30.96 9.38 17.36
C ALA A 187 -32.46 9.66 17.14
N GLY A 188 -33.07 10.45 18.04
CA GLY A 188 -34.50 10.79 17.97
C GLY A 188 -35.45 9.74 18.56
N ASP A 189 -34.96 8.56 18.94
CA ASP A 189 -35.81 7.58 19.64
C ASP A 189 -36.28 8.13 20.99
N ILE A 190 -37.50 7.75 21.37
CA ILE A 190 -38.09 8.12 22.66
C ILE A 190 -37.87 6.99 23.65
N VAL A 191 -37.24 7.32 24.78
CA VAL A 191 -36.98 6.40 25.89
C VAL A 191 -37.64 6.90 27.17
N GLN A 192 -37.90 5.97 28.08
CA GLN A 192 -38.44 6.26 29.41
C GLN A 192 -37.82 5.31 30.43
N ASN A 193 -37.81 5.74 31.70
CA ASN A 193 -37.63 4.86 32.85
C ASN A 193 -36.35 4.01 32.80
N LEU A 194 -35.25 4.60 32.31
CA LEU A 194 -33.97 3.89 32.19
C LEU A 194 -33.36 3.50 33.54
N VAL A 195 -33.69 4.27 34.59
CA VAL A 195 -33.26 4.00 35.98
C VAL A 195 -34.47 4.05 36.91
N ALA A 196 -34.54 3.09 37.83
CA ALA A 196 -35.63 2.93 38.78
C ALA A 196 -35.42 3.67 40.11
N GLU A 197 -34.18 3.96 40.45
CA GLU A 197 -33.75 4.62 41.69
C GLU A 197 -33.88 6.13 41.57
N ASP A 198 -34.27 6.79 42.66
CA ASP A 198 -34.30 8.25 42.71
C ASP A 198 -32.89 8.82 42.87
N GLY A 199 -32.56 9.84 42.07
CA GLY A 199 -31.20 10.32 41.89
C GLY A 199 -30.30 9.32 41.16
N GLY A 200 -30.88 8.34 40.47
CA GLY A 200 -30.12 7.37 39.70
C GLY A 200 -29.43 7.99 38.49
N GLU A 201 -28.30 7.40 38.09
CA GLU A 201 -27.51 7.84 36.94
C GLU A 201 -27.37 6.69 35.94
N ILE A 202 -27.36 7.01 34.64
CA ILE A 202 -27.08 6.06 33.57
C ILE A 202 -26.24 6.72 32.50
N THR A 203 -25.28 5.99 31.95
CA THR A 203 -24.48 6.44 30.81
C THR A 203 -24.93 5.70 29.55
N LEU A 204 -25.21 6.45 28.49
CA LEU A 204 -25.38 5.93 27.15
C LEU A 204 -24.10 6.17 26.36
N TYR A 205 -23.61 5.11 25.71
CA TYR A 205 -22.39 5.13 24.92
C TYR A 205 -22.73 5.24 23.45
N ALA A 206 -22.04 6.12 22.74
CA ALA A 206 -22.16 6.22 21.30
C ALA A 206 -21.66 4.94 20.63
N VAL A 207 -22.41 4.45 19.65
CA VAL A 207 -22.03 3.33 18.79
C VAL A 207 -21.64 3.91 17.44
N TRP A 208 -20.44 3.57 16.99
CA TRP A 208 -19.82 4.09 15.79
C TRP A 208 -19.57 2.96 14.81
N ASP A 209 -19.83 3.27 13.55
CA ASP A 209 -19.46 2.52 12.37
C ASP A 209 -18.11 3.08 11.89
N ASP A 210 -17.03 2.31 12.08
CA ASP A 210 -15.70 2.74 11.68
C ASP A 210 -15.47 2.39 10.20
N CYS A 211 -14.74 3.25 9.47
CA CYS A 211 -14.45 2.95 8.07
C CYS A 211 -13.56 1.70 7.98
N PRO A 212 -13.84 0.76 7.05
CA PRO A 212 -13.02 -0.42 6.83
C PRO A 212 -11.62 -0.02 6.37
N TRP A 213 -10.66 -0.94 6.45
CA TRP A 213 -9.30 -0.67 5.98
C TRP A 213 -8.63 -1.91 5.39
N ILE A 214 -7.60 -1.68 4.57
CA ILE A 214 -6.85 -2.72 3.86
C ILE A 214 -5.38 -2.67 4.26
N GLN A 215 -4.85 -3.83 4.67
CA GLN A 215 -3.42 -4.08 4.73
C GLN A 215 -2.98 -4.85 3.47
N ALA A 216 -2.11 -4.23 2.66
CA ALA A 216 -1.57 -4.84 1.45
C ALA A 216 -0.15 -4.31 1.18
N GLN A 217 0.60 -5.05 0.36
CA GLN A 217 1.94 -4.68 -0.11
C GLN A 217 1.99 -4.82 -1.63
N ASP A 218 2.99 -4.20 -2.25
CA ASP A 218 3.28 -4.40 -3.67
C ASP A 218 3.61 -5.87 -3.96
N LEU A 219 3.22 -6.32 -5.15
CA LEU A 219 3.35 -7.71 -5.59
C LEU A 219 4.31 -7.83 -6.76
N TYR A 220 5.00 -8.98 -6.83
CA TYR A 220 6.02 -9.26 -7.83
C TYR A 220 5.79 -10.65 -8.41
N TYR A 221 5.71 -10.72 -9.73
CA TYR A 221 5.48 -11.95 -10.50
C TYR A 221 6.49 -12.08 -11.63
N THR A 222 6.70 -13.29 -12.13
CA THR A 222 7.48 -13.50 -13.36
C THR A 222 6.61 -13.28 -14.60
N LEU A 223 7.24 -12.95 -15.73
CA LEU A 223 6.55 -12.88 -17.03
C LEU A 223 5.83 -14.20 -17.37
N GLU A 224 6.42 -15.35 -17.03
CA GLU A 224 5.79 -16.67 -17.19
C GLU A 224 4.49 -16.80 -16.38
N GLN A 225 4.47 -16.32 -15.13
CA GLN A 225 3.26 -16.33 -14.32
C GLN A 225 2.18 -15.43 -14.93
N ALA A 226 2.53 -14.23 -15.36
CA ALA A 226 1.60 -13.31 -16.01
C ALA A 226 0.96 -13.93 -17.27
N GLN A 227 1.78 -14.45 -18.18
CA GLN A 227 1.33 -15.08 -19.43
C GLN A 227 0.50 -16.36 -19.21
N SER A 228 0.70 -17.06 -18.10
CA SER A 228 -0.07 -18.26 -17.75
C SER A 228 -1.49 -17.98 -17.24
N GLY A 229 -1.85 -16.71 -17.01
CA GLY A 229 -3.10 -16.31 -16.36
C GLY A 229 -3.10 -16.52 -14.84
N PHE A 230 -1.93 -16.60 -14.21
CA PHE A 230 -1.79 -16.82 -12.77
C PHE A 230 -2.21 -15.59 -11.95
N ILE A 231 -1.97 -14.39 -12.48
CA ILE A 231 -2.27 -13.13 -11.80
C ILE A 231 -3.75 -12.83 -11.98
N THR A 232 -4.60 -13.41 -11.11
CA THR A 232 -6.05 -13.16 -11.06
C THR A 232 -6.40 -12.15 -9.97
N GLU A 233 -7.60 -11.57 -10.02
CA GLU A 233 -8.13 -10.75 -8.92
C GLU A 233 -8.05 -11.51 -7.58
N GLU A 234 -8.46 -12.78 -7.56
CA GLU A 234 -8.40 -13.63 -6.37
C GLU A 234 -6.96 -13.82 -5.87
N GLU A 235 -5.99 -14.03 -6.77
CA GLU A 235 -4.59 -14.16 -6.39
C GLU A 235 -4.03 -12.86 -5.83
N ILE A 236 -4.38 -11.70 -6.39
CA ILE A 236 -3.96 -10.40 -5.86
C ILE A 236 -4.56 -10.17 -4.46
N LEU A 237 -5.88 -10.36 -4.32
CA LEU A 237 -6.60 -10.14 -3.06
C LEU A 237 -6.18 -11.11 -1.95
N ARG A 238 -5.70 -12.31 -2.30
CA ARG A 238 -5.17 -13.30 -1.35
C ARG A 238 -3.93 -12.82 -0.59
N HIS A 239 -3.18 -11.84 -1.12
CA HIS A 239 -2.03 -11.22 -0.43
C HIS A 239 -2.41 -9.96 0.36
N ALA A 240 -3.69 -9.61 0.39
CA ALA A 240 -4.20 -8.47 1.12
C ALA A 240 -5.18 -8.91 2.23
N THR A 241 -5.39 -8.04 3.20
CA THR A 241 -6.34 -8.27 4.29
C THR A 241 -7.21 -7.04 4.47
N ALA A 242 -8.49 -7.18 4.17
CA ALA A 242 -9.52 -6.21 4.49
C ALA A 242 -10.06 -6.50 5.89
N THR A 243 -10.21 -5.46 6.70
CA THR A 243 -10.58 -5.55 8.11
C THR A 243 -11.60 -4.47 8.40
N ASP A 244 -12.65 -4.85 9.11
CA ASP A 244 -13.56 -3.89 9.71
C ASP A 244 -13.91 -4.30 11.16
N ARG A 245 -14.06 -3.31 12.03
CA ARG A 245 -14.25 -3.57 13.46
C ARG A 245 -15.67 -4.09 13.73
N GLU A 246 -16.66 -3.56 13.04
CA GLU A 246 -18.08 -3.88 13.23
C GLU A 246 -18.52 -5.08 12.37
N ASP A 247 -17.97 -5.22 11.17
CA ASP A 247 -18.40 -6.18 10.15
C ASP A 247 -17.53 -7.42 10.01
N GLY A 248 -16.54 -7.54 10.88
CA GLY A 248 -15.71 -8.72 10.96
C GLY A 248 -14.37 -8.56 10.27
N SER A 249 -13.46 -9.43 10.71
CA SER A 249 -12.05 -9.34 10.42
C SER A 249 -11.48 -10.76 10.28
N PRO A 250 -11.06 -11.19 9.08
CA PRO A 250 -11.01 -10.43 7.83
C PRO A 250 -12.35 -10.40 7.07
N ILE A 251 -12.58 -9.33 6.30
CA ILE A 251 -13.57 -9.32 5.22
C ILE A 251 -13.01 -10.15 4.06
N LEU A 252 -13.82 -11.11 3.59
CA LEU A 252 -13.41 -12.03 2.52
C LEU A 252 -13.47 -11.36 1.14
N PRO A 253 -12.58 -11.74 0.20
CA PRO A 253 -12.67 -11.32 -1.20
C PRO A 253 -14.04 -11.60 -1.84
N GLY A 254 -14.43 -10.76 -2.80
CA GLY A 254 -15.74 -10.78 -3.44
C GLY A 254 -16.82 -10.06 -2.63
N THR A 255 -18.08 -10.25 -3.01
CA THR A 255 -19.25 -9.72 -2.30
C THR A 255 -19.84 -10.79 -1.41
N ASN A 256 -19.85 -10.56 -0.10
CA ASN A 256 -20.21 -11.54 0.91
C ASN A 256 -21.25 -10.96 1.87
N PRO A 257 -22.21 -11.76 2.36
CA PRO A 257 -23.09 -11.31 3.44
C PRO A 257 -22.27 -11.00 4.69
N ALA A 258 -22.64 -9.95 5.41
CA ALA A 258 -21.99 -9.59 6.65
C ALA A 258 -22.16 -10.73 7.68
N PRO A 259 -21.12 -11.09 8.46
CA PRO A 259 -21.22 -12.11 9.49
C PRO A 259 -22.30 -11.79 10.55
N SER A 260 -22.55 -10.50 10.77
CA SER A 260 -23.48 -9.95 11.75
C SER A 260 -24.95 -9.98 11.26
N ASP A 261 -25.19 -9.81 9.97
CA ASP A 261 -26.53 -9.81 9.36
C ASP A 261 -26.47 -10.24 7.87
N PRO A 262 -27.09 -11.38 7.49
CA PRO A 262 -27.05 -11.88 6.12
C PRO A 262 -27.88 -11.08 5.10
N GLU A 263 -28.67 -10.10 5.53
CA GLU A 263 -29.36 -9.16 4.62
C GLU A 263 -28.47 -8.00 4.17
N VAL A 264 -27.33 -7.81 4.82
CA VAL A 264 -26.36 -6.74 4.54
C VAL A 264 -25.08 -7.36 3.97
N PHE A 265 -24.39 -6.65 3.09
CA PHE A 265 -23.25 -7.20 2.34
C PHE A 265 -22.01 -6.33 2.51
N THR A 266 -20.87 -6.99 2.70
CA THR A 266 -19.55 -6.37 2.54
C THR A 266 -18.95 -6.79 1.20
N SER A 267 -18.00 -6.02 0.69
CA SER A 267 -17.24 -6.41 -0.50
C SER A 267 -15.78 -6.08 -0.39
N PHE A 268 -14.93 -6.95 -0.94
CA PHE A 268 -13.49 -6.70 -1.09
C PHE A 268 -13.05 -7.13 -2.49
N THR A 269 -12.81 -6.16 -3.37
CA THR A 269 -12.67 -6.37 -4.83
C THR A 269 -11.64 -5.43 -5.44
N ILE A 270 -11.29 -5.65 -6.71
CA ILE A 270 -10.50 -4.77 -7.56
C ILE A 270 -11.36 -4.41 -8.78
N PRO A 271 -12.19 -3.35 -8.72
CA PRO A 271 -13.21 -3.08 -9.73
C PRO A 271 -12.68 -2.95 -11.17
N ASP A 272 -11.46 -2.46 -11.31
CA ASP A 272 -10.83 -2.18 -12.60
C ASP A 272 -9.90 -3.30 -13.09
N TYR A 273 -9.81 -4.44 -12.38
CA TYR A 273 -8.93 -5.55 -12.76
C TYR A 273 -9.26 -6.11 -14.15
N GLN A 274 -8.23 -6.29 -14.99
CA GLN A 274 -8.36 -6.86 -16.34
C GLN A 274 -7.29 -7.94 -16.59
N GLU A 275 -7.71 -9.19 -16.78
CA GLU A 275 -6.79 -10.32 -17.04
C GLU A 275 -5.92 -10.13 -18.30
N SER A 276 -6.45 -9.42 -19.31
CA SER A 276 -5.73 -9.14 -20.56
C SER A 276 -4.53 -8.21 -20.40
N GLU A 277 -4.45 -7.45 -19.30
CA GLU A 277 -3.30 -6.59 -18.99
C GLU A 277 -2.05 -7.43 -18.65
N PHE A 278 -2.24 -8.62 -18.09
CA PHE A 278 -1.12 -9.49 -17.69
C PHE A 278 -0.81 -10.58 -18.72
N THR A 279 -1.84 -11.17 -19.33
CA THR A 279 -1.66 -12.36 -20.19
C THR A 279 -1.01 -12.07 -21.54
N ASN A 280 -1.04 -10.83 -22.02
CA ASN A 280 -0.48 -10.45 -23.32
C ASN A 280 0.94 -9.85 -23.26
N LEU A 281 1.51 -9.73 -22.06
CA LEU A 281 2.82 -9.10 -21.84
C LEU A 281 3.95 -9.83 -22.59
N GLN A 282 4.91 -9.08 -23.12
CA GLN A 282 6.10 -9.63 -23.81
C GLN A 282 7.42 -9.30 -23.09
N HIS A 283 7.40 -8.37 -22.15
CA HIS A 283 8.56 -7.88 -21.40
C HIS A 283 8.13 -7.47 -19.98
N ASP A 284 9.04 -6.88 -19.20
CA ASP A 284 8.78 -6.30 -17.89
C ASP A 284 7.59 -5.33 -17.93
N PHE A 285 6.79 -5.29 -16.87
CA PHE A 285 5.62 -4.44 -16.79
C PHE A 285 5.33 -4.03 -15.35
N ALA A 286 4.81 -2.82 -15.14
CA ALA A 286 4.31 -2.39 -13.86
C ALA A 286 2.96 -1.67 -14.01
N THR A 287 1.98 -2.09 -13.21
CA THR A 287 0.67 -1.43 -13.15
C THR A 287 0.24 -1.24 -11.70
N SER A 288 -0.62 -0.25 -11.47
CA SER A 288 -1.23 0.01 -10.16
C SER A 288 -2.61 -0.63 -10.07
N GLU A 289 -2.90 -1.33 -8.98
CA GLU A 289 -4.20 -1.93 -8.71
C GLU A 289 -4.89 -1.27 -7.51
N ASN A 290 -6.17 -0.92 -7.66
CA ASN A 290 -6.96 -0.25 -6.63
C ASN A 290 -7.84 -1.24 -5.87
N LEU A 291 -7.31 -1.80 -4.79
CA LEU A 291 -8.06 -2.69 -3.91
C LEU A 291 -9.11 -1.86 -3.16
N THR A 292 -10.37 -2.28 -3.25
CA THR A 292 -11.52 -1.57 -2.71
C THR A 292 -12.26 -2.45 -1.73
N VAL A 293 -12.46 -1.96 -0.51
CA VAL A 293 -13.33 -2.57 0.49
C VAL A 293 -14.54 -1.67 0.72
N VAL A 294 -15.72 -2.28 0.77
CA VAL A 294 -16.99 -1.65 1.15
C VAL A 294 -17.58 -2.44 2.30
N ASP A 295 -17.93 -1.75 3.39
CA ASP A 295 -18.55 -2.35 4.57
C ASP A 295 -20.08 -2.49 4.42
N HIS A 296 -20.78 -2.90 5.48
CA HIS A 296 -22.22 -3.14 5.43
C HIS A 296 -23.07 -1.85 5.33
N THR A 297 -22.55 -0.71 5.81
CA THR A 297 -23.25 0.58 5.74
C THR A 297 -22.97 1.33 4.44
N GLY A 298 -21.94 0.91 3.70
CA GLY A 298 -21.52 1.48 2.43
C GLY A 298 -20.28 2.37 2.51
N ASN A 299 -19.58 2.46 3.65
CA ASN A 299 -18.30 3.15 3.69
C ASN A 299 -17.30 2.43 2.81
N THR A 300 -16.48 3.20 2.11
CA THR A 300 -15.54 2.69 1.13
C THR A 300 -14.12 3.12 1.49
N TYR A 301 -13.20 2.15 1.48
CA TYR A 301 -11.76 2.40 1.59
C TYR A 301 -11.04 1.82 0.37
N VAL A 302 -10.14 2.62 -0.21
CA VAL A 302 -9.34 2.23 -1.37
C VAL A 302 -7.86 2.22 -1.00
N LYS A 303 -7.18 1.12 -1.32
CA LYS A 303 -5.73 0.96 -1.22
C LYS A 303 -5.16 0.64 -2.59
N GLN A 304 -4.30 1.51 -3.09
CA GLN A 304 -3.51 1.21 -4.28
C GLN A 304 -2.26 0.40 -3.89
N ILE A 305 -1.93 -0.60 -4.70
CA ILE A 305 -0.66 -1.33 -4.68
C ILE A 305 -0.06 -1.32 -6.08
N MET A 306 1.25 -1.55 -6.20
CA MET A 306 1.88 -1.85 -7.48
C MET A 306 1.99 -3.36 -7.70
N VAL A 307 1.70 -3.80 -8.92
CA VAL A 307 1.97 -5.15 -9.40
C VAL A 307 3.08 -5.09 -10.44
N TYR A 308 4.21 -5.71 -10.13
CA TYR A 308 5.38 -5.78 -11.00
C TYR A 308 5.48 -7.16 -11.65
N VAL A 309 5.75 -7.17 -12.95
CA VAL A 309 6.06 -8.36 -13.74
C VAL A 309 7.48 -8.22 -14.26
N VAL A 310 8.32 -9.22 -14.00
CA VAL A 310 9.73 -9.23 -14.42
C VAL A 310 9.99 -10.40 -15.36
N ASP A 311 10.59 -10.13 -16.51
CA ASP A 311 11.16 -11.10 -17.42
C ASP A 311 12.44 -11.67 -16.80
N THR A 312 12.34 -12.93 -16.37
CA THR A 312 13.44 -13.66 -15.76
C THR A 312 14.26 -14.45 -16.78
N THR A 313 14.03 -14.27 -18.08
CA THR A 313 14.78 -14.96 -19.14
C THR A 313 16.27 -14.61 -19.04
N PRO A 314 17.16 -15.60 -18.78
CA PRO A 314 18.57 -15.32 -18.65
C PRO A 314 19.15 -14.76 -19.95
N VAL A 315 19.64 -13.53 -19.89
CA VAL A 315 20.40 -12.95 -21.01
C VAL A 315 21.77 -13.62 -21.07
N VAL A 316 22.08 -14.25 -22.20
CA VAL A 316 23.41 -14.80 -22.46
C VAL A 316 24.35 -13.62 -22.74
N GLU A 317 24.99 -13.08 -21.70
CA GLU A 317 26.13 -12.20 -21.91
C GLU A 317 27.26 -13.02 -22.56
N LYS A 318 27.57 -12.70 -23.82
CA LYS A 318 28.81 -13.18 -24.44
C LYS A 318 29.97 -12.53 -23.70
N PRO A 319 30.95 -13.28 -23.17
CA PRO A 319 32.14 -12.65 -22.61
C PRO A 319 32.89 -11.93 -23.74
N GLU A 320 32.77 -10.61 -23.80
CA GLU A 320 33.61 -9.77 -24.64
C GLU A 320 35.02 -9.69 -24.04
N GLY A 321 35.81 -10.72 -24.28
CA GLY A 321 37.25 -10.69 -24.02
C GLY A 321 37.98 -10.07 -25.20
N LYS A 322 38.61 -8.90 -25.03
CA LYS A 322 39.64 -8.43 -25.97
C LYS A 322 40.92 -9.26 -25.78
N THR A 323 41.30 -10.07 -26.76
CA THR A 323 42.59 -10.76 -26.77
C THR A 323 43.73 -9.74 -26.89
N ARG A 324 44.65 -9.70 -25.92
CA ARG A 324 45.87 -8.87 -25.95
C ARG A 324 47.10 -9.76 -26.09
N PHE A 325 47.98 -9.44 -27.04
CA PHE A 325 49.29 -10.10 -27.17
C PHE A 325 50.27 -9.52 -26.13
N ILE A 326 51.05 -10.38 -25.49
CA ILE A 326 52.07 -10.00 -24.51
C ILE A 326 53.43 -10.06 -25.18
N SER A 327 54.12 -8.93 -25.27
CA SER A 327 55.45 -8.81 -25.87
C SER A 327 56.52 -8.72 -24.78
N GLU A 328 57.64 -9.42 -24.98
CA GLU A 328 58.78 -9.37 -24.05
C GLU A 328 59.28 -7.94 -23.81
N LYS A 329 59.31 -7.11 -24.87
CA LYS A 329 59.78 -5.73 -24.82
C LYS A 329 59.01 -4.91 -23.78
N TYR A 330 57.69 -5.09 -23.69
CA TYR A 330 56.82 -4.32 -22.82
C TYR A 330 56.53 -5.06 -21.50
N PHE A 331 56.69 -6.38 -21.43
CA PHE A 331 56.42 -7.18 -20.24
C PHE A 331 57.20 -6.74 -18.99
N LYS A 332 58.42 -6.21 -19.18
CA LYS A 332 59.27 -5.71 -18.09
C LYS A 332 58.97 -4.26 -17.70
N LEU A 333 58.06 -3.60 -18.40
CA LEU A 333 57.64 -2.22 -18.12
C LEU A 333 56.36 -2.22 -17.30
N ASP A 334 56.05 -1.08 -16.67
CA ASP A 334 54.77 -0.86 -16.01
C ASP A 334 53.63 -0.70 -17.04
N HIS A 335 52.38 -0.69 -16.56
CA HIS A 335 51.21 -0.54 -17.42
C HIS A 335 51.26 0.74 -18.26
N GLU A 336 51.63 1.89 -17.69
CA GLU A 336 51.67 3.18 -18.39
C GLU A 336 52.61 3.17 -19.59
N HIS A 337 53.64 2.33 -19.55
CA HIS A 337 54.60 2.13 -20.64
C HIS A 337 54.30 0.89 -21.52
N GLY A 338 53.06 0.39 -21.48
CA GLY A 338 52.57 -0.70 -22.32
C GLY A 338 52.73 -2.11 -21.74
N GLY A 339 53.17 -2.21 -20.48
CA GLY A 339 53.26 -3.46 -19.74
C GLY A 339 51.91 -4.00 -19.26
N LEU A 340 51.95 -5.09 -18.49
CA LEU A 340 50.76 -5.65 -17.86
C LEU A 340 50.41 -4.85 -16.60
N GLU A 341 49.12 -4.82 -16.25
CA GLU A 341 48.69 -4.30 -14.96
C GLU A 341 49.34 -5.08 -13.81
N GLU A 342 49.61 -4.42 -12.69
CA GLU A 342 50.26 -5.03 -11.52
C GLU A 342 49.45 -6.20 -10.94
N ASN A 343 48.12 -6.16 -11.07
CA ASN A 343 47.20 -7.20 -10.62
C ASN A 343 46.95 -8.31 -11.66
N SER A 344 47.54 -8.24 -12.86
CA SER A 344 47.30 -9.20 -13.94
C SER A 344 47.64 -10.63 -13.49
N ILE A 345 46.79 -11.61 -13.81
CA ILE A 345 47.04 -13.02 -13.48
C ILE A 345 48.35 -13.54 -14.11
N TRP A 346 48.75 -12.95 -15.24
CA TRP A 346 50.02 -13.23 -15.93
C TRP A 346 51.25 -12.71 -15.16
N MET A 347 51.06 -11.77 -14.24
CA MET A 347 52.08 -11.24 -13.32
C MET A 347 52.01 -11.90 -11.93
N THR A 348 50.81 -12.12 -11.41
CA THR A 348 50.55 -12.49 -10.01
C THR A 348 50.46 -14.00 -9.79
N ASN A 349 50.01 -14.77 -10.78
CA ASN A 349 49.97 -16.24 -10.68
C ASN A 349 51.35 -16.85 -11.05
N PRO A 350 51.99 -17.61 -10.14
CA PRO A 350 53.32 -18.18 -10.39
C PRO A 350 53.39 -19.09 -11.62
N GLU A 351 52.35 -19.86 -11.92
CA GLU A 351 52.34 -20.80 -13.04
C GLU A 351 52.30 -20.07 -14.39
N TYR A 352 51.44 -19.05 -14.50
CA TYR A 352 51.28 -18.24 -15.71
C TYR A 352 52.51 -17.38 -15.97
N ARG A 353 53.05 -16.77 -14.91
CA ARG A 353 54.31 -16.03 -14.99
C ARG A 353 55.47 -16.92 -15.45
N ALA A 354 55.57 -18.14 -14.90
CA ALA A 354 56.60 -19.10 -15.31
C ALA A 354 56.40 -19.60 -16.75
N ALA A 355 55.16 -19.70 -17.23
CA ALA A 355 54.86 -20.05 -18.63
C ALA A 355 55.30 -18.93 -19.59
N LEU A 356 54.99 -17.67 -19.28
CA LEU A 356 55.45 -16.52 -20.06
C LEU A 356 56.97 -16.41 -20.07
N GLN A 357 57.61 -16.56 -18.90
CA GLN A 357 59.07 -16.49 -18.81
C GLN A 357 59.73 -17.59 -19.64
N ARG A 358 59.21 -18.82 -19.59
CA ARG A 358 59.67 -19.92 -20.47
C ARG A 358 59.49 -19.60 -21.95
N ALA A 359 58.40 -18.93 -22.33
CA ALA A 359 58.17 -18.55 -23.72
C ALA A 359 59.19 -17.48 -24.19
N PHE A 360 59.52 -16.50 -23.35
CA PHE A 360 60.57 -15.51 -23.65
C PHE A 360 61.97 -16.13 -23.66
N ASP A 361 62.23 -17.06 -22.75
CA ASP A 361 63.51 -17.75 -22.64
C ASP A 361 63.70 -18.85 -23.70
N ASN A 362 62.72 -19.05 -24.61
CA ASN A 362 62.78 -20.06 -25.68
C ASN A 362 63.72 -19.65 -26.84
N LEU A 363 64.96 -19.33 -26.47
CA LEU A 363 66.05 -18.90 -27.33
C LEU A 363 67.16 -19.95 -27.31
N LYS A 364 67.72 -20.28 -28.47
CA LYS A 364 68.92 -21.09 -28.63
C LYS A 364 70.07 -20.19 -29.09
N ASN A 365 71.08 -19.98 -28.24
CA ASN A 365 72.23 -19.10 -28.50
C ASN A 365 71.83 -17.66 -28.90
N ASP A 366 70.91 -17.01 -28.16
CA ASP A 366 70.38 -15.67 -28.45
C ASP A 366 69.66 -15.53 -29.81
N THR A 367 69.31 -16.66 -30.44
CA THR A 367 68.46 -16.74 -31.63
C THR A 367 67.16 -17.47 -31.27
N PRO A 368 65.99 -17.05 -31.80
CA PRO A 368 64.75 -17.81 -31.66
C PRO A 368 64.99 -19.28 -32.02
N GLU A 369 64.52 -20.21 -31.17
CA GLU A 369 64.68 -21.64 -31.47
C GLU A 369 63.96 -22.00 -32.78
N ASP A 370 62.82 -21.34 -33.03
CA ASP A 370 62.05 -21.43 -34.25
C ASP A 370 61.78 -20.01 -34.80
N GLU A 371 62.17 -19.77 -36.04
CA GLU A 371 61.81 -18.56 -36.78
C GLU A 371 60.76 -18.91 -37.84
N PHE A 372 59.74 -18.09 -37.99
CA PHE A 372 58.69 -18.27 -39.00
C PHE A 372 58.60 -17.01 -39.86
N LEU A 373 58.68 -17.17 -41.18
CA LEU A 373 58.51 -16.08 -42.12
C LEU A 373 57.18 -16.27 -42.84
N ILE A 374 56.16 -15.55 -42.36
CA ILE A 374 54.78 -15.69 -42.83
C ILE A 374 54.45 -14.51 -43.74
N PRO A 375 54.22 -14.72 -45.06
CA PRO A 375 53.82 -13.66 -45.98
C PRO A 375 52.46 -13.04 -45.60
N HIS A 376 52.21 -11.80 -46.02
CA HIS A 376 50.97 -11.08 -45.74
C HIS A 376 49.72 -11.87 -46.16
N GLU A 377 49.73 -12.48 -47.35
CA GLU A 377 48.62 -13.30 -47.85
C GLU A 377 48.32 -14.49 -46.93
N THR A 378 49.36 -15.16 -46.42
CA THR A 378 49.20 -16.26 -45.46
C THR A 378 48.62 -15.77 -44.13
N ILE A 379 48.95 -14.56 -43.69
CA ILE A 379 48.33 -13.95 -42.50
C ILE A 379 46.82 -13.73 -42.72
N LEU A 380 46.40 -13.31 -43.91
CA LEU A 380 44.97 -13.17 -44.24
C LEU A 380 44.25 -14.52 -44.20
N GLU A 381 44.84 -15.56 -44.76
CA GLU A 381 44.30 -16.92 -44.68
C GLU A 381 44.24 -17.45 -43.24
N MET A 382 45.27 -17.17 -42.42
CA MET A 382 45.27 -17.51 -41.00
C MET A 382 44.12 -16.81 -40.26
N LYS A 383 43.87 -15.53 -40.54
CA LYS A 383 42.75 -14.78 -39.94
C LYS A 383 41.41 -15.39 -40.30
N GLN A 384 41.20 -15.71 -41.57
CA GLN A 384 39.96 -16.35 -42.03
C GLN A 384 39.77 -17.72 -41.36
N TYR A 385 40.83 -18.54 -41.31
CA TYR A 385 40.78 -19.85 -40.65
C TYR A 385 40.42 -19.72 -39.15
N ILE A 386 40.96 -18.73 -38.44
CA ILE A 386 40.62 -18.48 -37.04
C ILE A 386 39.16 -18.05 -36.89
N GLN A 387 38.62 -17.25 -37.81
CA GLN A 387 37.21 -16.84 -37.79
C GLN A 387 36.27 -18.04 -37.97
N ASP A 388 36.63 -18.93 -38.90
CA ASP A 388 35.83 -20.09 -39.26
C ASP A 388 35.90 -21.18 -38.18
N HIS A 389 37.09 -21.48 -37.66
CA HIS A 389 37.34 -22.65 -36.80
C HIS A 389 37.69 -22.32 -35.34
N GLY A 390 38.13 -21.11 -35.02
CA GLY A 390 38.67 -20.75 -33.69
C GLY A 390 40.06 -21.35 -33.41
N ILE A 391 40.78 -20.79 -32.43
CA ILE A 391 42.12 -21.30 -32.00
C ILE A 391 42.19 -21.55 -30.49
N GLY A 392 41.75 -20.58 -29.67
CA GLY A 392 41.65 -20.74 -28.21
C GLY A 392 40.28 -21.27 -27.76
N ASN A 393 39.27 -21.12 -28.62
CA ASN A 393 37.89 -21.58 -28.51
C ASN A 393 37.55 -22.52 -29.69
N SER A 394 38.50 -23.38 -30.06
CA SER A 394 38.41 -24.24 -31.24
C SER A 394 37.03 -24.92 -31.33
N LYS A 395 36.35 -24.75 -32.46
CA LYS A 395 35.04 -25.34 -32.75
C LYS A 395 35.16 -26.84 -33.07
N GLU A 396 36.38 -27.29 -33.41
CA GLU A 396 36.70 -28.66 -33.81
C GLU A 396 37.98 -29.17 -33.11
N PRO A 397 38.10 -30.47 -32.78
CA PRO A 397 39.22 -30.99 -31.99
C PRO A 397 40.60 -30.91 -32.66
N ASP A 398 40.64 -30.87 -33.99
CA ASP A 398 41.84 -30.95 -34.82
C ASP A 398 42.28 -29.61 -35.43
N ALA A 399 41.46 -28.55 -35.31
CA ALA A 399 41.73 -27.27 -35.96
C ALA A 399 43.08 -26.65 -35.55
N LEU A 400 43.53 -26.86 -34.31
CA LEU A 400 44.84 -26.38 -33.87
C LEU A 400 46.01 -27.11 -34.57
N THR A 401 45.85 -28.42 -34.78
CA THR A 401 46.84 -29.26 -35.46
C THR A 401 46.88 -28.94 -36.96
N GLU A 402 45.71 -28.76 -37.56
CA GLU A 402 45.60 -28.33 -38.95
C GLU A 402 46.17 -26.93 -39.16
N PHE A 403 45.86 -25.97 -38.28
CA PHE A 403 46.43 -24.63 -38.34
C PHE A 403 47.96 -24.66 -38.31
N TYR A 404 48.53 -25.44 -37.39
CA TYR A 404 49.97 -25.62 -37.32
C TYR A 404 50.54 -26.21 -38.62
N ASN A 405 49.96 -27.30 -39.12
CA ASN A 405 50.46 -27.97 -40.32
C ASN A 405 50.30 -27.13 -41.59
N ARG A 406 49.24 -26.32 -41.65
CA ARG A 406 48.89 -25.50 -42.82
C ARG A 406 49.65 -24.19 -42.86
N PHE A 407 49.84 -23.53 -41.72
CA PHE A 407 50.37 -22.16 -41.67
C PHE A 407 51.71 -22.05 -40.96
N MET A 408 51.96 -22.82 -39.91
CA MET A 408 53.20 -22.69 -39.14
C MET A 408 54.32 -23.55 -39.74
N ALA A 409 54.12 -24.86 -39.85
CA ALA A 409 55.15 -25.80 -40.32
C ALA A 409 55.75 -25.45 -41.69
N PRO A 410 54.98 -25.00 -42.71
CA PRO A 410 55.53 -24.66 -44.02
C PRO A 410 56.34 -23.36 -44.03
N ASN A 411 56.03 -22.44 -43.10
CA ASN A 411 56.66 -21.12 -43.02
C ASN A 411 57.82 -21.06 -42.01
N LYS A 412 58.18 -22.21 -41.42
CA LYS A 412 59.33 -22.32 -40.52
C LYS A 412 60.64 -22.16 -41.29
N VAL A 413 61.43 -21.16 -40.92
CA VAL A 413 62.78 -20.93 -41.42
C VAL A 413 63.68 -22.04 -40.86
N ARG A 414 64.44 -22.69 -41.75
CA ARG A 414 65.29 -23.84 -41.42
C ARG A 414 66.70 -23.44 -40.98
#